data_AF-A0A535KCL9-F1
#
_entry.id   AF-A0A535KCL9-F1
#
_cell.length_a   1.000
_cell.length_b   1.000
_cell.length_c   1.000
_cell.angle_alpha   90.00
_cell.angle_beta   90.00
_cell.angle_gamma   90.00
#
_symmetry.space_group_name_H-M   'P 1'
#
loop_
_entity.id
_entity.type
_entity.pdbx_description
1 polymer ?
#
loop_
_entity_poly.entity_id
_entity_poly.type
_entity_poly.pdbx_seq_one_letter_code
_entity_poly.pdbx_strand_id
1 'polypeptide(L)' 'MLQVGEKAPDFKLPTTGGEELTLGEALEKYRSLVFLFYVLDFTGG' A
#
# COMPACT_ATOMS: atom_id res chain seq x y z
N MET A 1 15.34 0.81 4.28
CA MET A 1 15.23 0.83 2.81
C MET A 1 14.72 -0.54 2.39
N LEU A 2 13.69 -0.63 1.54
CA LEU A 2 13.16 -1.92 1.06
C LEU A 2 14.13 -2.51 0.03
N GLN A 3 14.42 -3.81 0.11
CA GLN A 3 15.27 -4.49 -0.87
C GLN A 3 14.43 -5.32 -1.85
N VAL A 4 14.83 -5.30 -3.12
CA VAL A 4 14.15 -6.08 -4.17
C VAL A 4 14.35 -7.58 -3.92
N GLY A 5 13.27 -8.35 -4.06
CA GLY A 5 13.28 -9.79 -3.83
C GLY A 5 13.00 -10.21 -2.39
N GLU A 6 13.04 -9.27 -1.44
CA GLU A 6 12.58 -9.53 -0.07
C GLU A 6 11.06 -9.41 0.03
N LYS A 7 10.47 -10.19 0.97
CA LYS A 7 9.03 -10.10 1.26
C LYS A 7 8.72 -8.67 1.73
N ALA A 8 7.71 -8.06 1.13
CA ALA A 8 7.24 -6.75 1.57
C ALA A 8 6.78 -6.83 3.05
N PRO A 9 7.08 -5.80 3.87
CA PRO A 9 6.59 -5.74 5.24
C PRO A 9 5.08 -5.67 5.24
N ASP A 10 4.41 -6.34 6.17
CA ASP A 10 2.96 -6.25 6.28
C ASP A 10 2.59 -5.04 7.15
N PHE A 11 1.92 -4.07 6.56
CA PHE A 11 1.48 -2.86 7.24
C PHE A 11 0.00 -2.60 6.98
N LYS A 12 -0.62 -1.87 7.91
CA LYS A 12 -2.00 -1.40 7.81
C LYS A 12 -2.04 -0.01 7.24
N LEU A 13 -2.90 0.21 6.26
CA LEU A 13 -3.19 1.53 5.71
C LEU A 13 -4.67 1.88 5.91
N PRO A 14 -4.98 3.14 6.27
CA PRO A 14 -6.35 3.63 6.17
C PRO A 14 -6.73 3.78 4.69
N THR A 15 -7.97 3.46 4.34
CA THR A 15 -8.53 3.73 3.02
C THR A 15 -9.39 4.99 3.04
N THR A 16 -9.75 5.47 1.86
CA THR A 16 -10.73 6.57 1.72
C THR A 16 -12.15 6.19 2.15
N GLY A 17 -12.44 4.89 2.32
CA GLY A 17 -13.73 4.38 2.78
C GLY A 17 -13.89 4.36 4.32
N GLY A 18 -12.81 4.61 5.05
CA GLY A 18 -12.78 4.58 6.51
C GLY A 18 -12.46 3.21 7.11
N GLU A 19 -12.34 2.17 6.27
CA GLU A 19 -11.77 0.89 6.67
C GLU A 19 -10.24 0.90 6.69
N GLU A 20 -9.66 -0.02 7.45
CA GLU A 20 -8.24 -0.36 7.38
C GLU A 20 -8.03 -1.54 6.42
N LEU A 21 -6.90 -1.53 5.70
CA LEU A 21 -6.47 -2.63 4.84
C LEU A 21 -5.04 -3.04 5.19
N THR A 22 -4.80 -4.33 5.40
CA THR A 22 -3.44 -4.87 5.45
C THR A 22 -2.95 -5.24 4.04
N LEU A 23 -1.62 -5.21 3.85
CA LEU A 23 -1.02 -5.66 2.59
C LEU A 23 -1.28 -7.14 2.33
N GLY A 24 -1.21 -7.97 3.37
CA GLY A 24 -1.51 -9.40 3.28
C GLY A 24 -2.91 -9.66 2.72
N GLU A 25 -3.93 -9.05 3.32
CA GLU A 25 -5.33 -9.18 2.88
C GLU A 25 -5.53 -8.69 1.44
N ALA A 26 -4.88 -7.59 1.08
CA ALA A 26 -4.93 -7.08 -0.29
C ALA A 26 -4.33 -8.08 -1.29
N LEU A 27 -3.20 -8.71 -0.95
CA LEU A 27 -2.48 -9.62 -1.85
C LEU A 27 -3.21 -10.96 -2.01
N GLU A 28 -3.95 -11.41 -0.99
CA GLU A 28 -4.82 -12.58 -1.12
C GLU A 28 -5.94 -12.35 -2.14
N LYS A 29 -6.47 -11.11 -2.18
CA LYS A 29 -7.53 -10.72 -3.12
C LYS A 29 -7.00 -10.43 -4.52
N TYR A 30 -5.81 -9.84 -4.63
CA TYR A 30 -5.23 -9.38 -5.89
C TYR A 30 -3.89 -10.07 -6.17
N ARG A 31 -3.75 -10.69 -7.34
CA ARG A 31 -2.52 -11.41 -7.74
C ARG A 31 -1.25 -10.53 -7.75
N SER A 32 -1.39 -9.22 -7.94
CA SER A 32 -0.28 -8.28 -7.93
C SER A 32 -0.76 -6.90 -7.46
N LEU A 33 0.09 -6.20 -6.71
CA LEU A 33 -0.23 -4.92 -6.10
C LEU A 33 0.91 -3.92 -6.32
N VAL A 34 0.54 -2.65 -6.51
CA VAL A 34 1.46 -1.52 -6.59
C VAL A 34 0.99 -0.46 -5.60
N PHE A 35 1.86 -0.05 -4.68
CA PHE A 35 1.59 1.04 -3.75
C PHE A 35 2.36 2.29 -4.19
N LEU A 36 1.62 3.38 -4.35
CA LEU A 36 2.17 4.70 -4.67
C LEU A 36 1.89 5.62 -3.48
N PHE A 37 2.96 6.22 -2.95
CA PHE A 37 2.87 7.23 -1.90
C PHE A 37 3.20 8.58 -2.51
N TYR A 38 2.40 9.58 -2.16
CA TYR A 38 2.64 10.98 -2.51
C TYR A 38 2.56 11.82 -1.23
N VAL A 39 3.18 13.00 -1.26
CA VAL A 39 3.41 13.79 -0.05
C VAL A 39 2.13 14.44 0.47
N LEU A 40 1.35 15.06 -0.42
CA LEU A 40 0.16 15.79 -0.05
C LEU A 40 -0.83 15.87 -1.22
N ASP A 41 -2.12 15.77 -0.91
CA ASP A 41 -3.21 16.02 -1.85
C ASP A 41 -3.14 17.44 -2.43
N PHE A 42 -3.66 17.62 -3.65
CA PHE A 42 -3.77 18.92 -4.34
C PHE A 42 -2.43 19.66 -4.55
N THR A 43 -1.33 18.92 -4.66
CA THR A 43 -0.04 19.49 -5.05
C THR A 43 0.17 19.37 -6.57
N GLY A 44 0.66 20.44 -7.20
CA GLY A 44 1.10 20.42 -8.59
C GLY A 44 2.44 19.70 -8.70
N GLY A 45 2.53 18.74 -9.63
CA GLY A 45 3.76 18.01 -9.94
C GLY A 45 4.76 18.85 -10.73
#